data_AF-D7BI03-F1
#
_entry.id   AF-D7BI03-F1
#
_cell.length_a   1.000
_cell.length_b   1.000
_cell.length_c   1.000
_cell.angle_alpha   90.00
_cell.angle_beta   90.00
_cell.angle_gamma   90.00
#
_symmetry.space_group_name_H-M   'P 1'
#
loop_
_entity.id
_entity.type
_entity.pdbx_description
1 polymer ?
#
loop_
_entity_poly.entity_id
_entity_poly.type
_entity_poly.pdbx_seq_one_letter_code
_entity_poly.pdbx_strand_id
1 'polypeptide(L)'
;MEALVTGLILLRGLATLVLLVGLVVFALLGIRLLLREPTSREFRVFRFLAWTAIVQVVLELLLGLFGLRNNWLHLTYGVLTAALLHFVGGLEAPDGWFRRSLNRPPEKVGPYLFWASFIALLLSLRFLATR
;
A
#
# COMPACT_ATOMS: atom_id res chain seq x y z
N MET A 1 -23.79 17.46 -6.48
CA MET A 1 -23.10 16.35 -7.17
C MET A 1 -21.66 16.75 -7.51
N GLU A 2 -21.44 17.91 -8.12
CA GLU A 2 -20.09 18.42 -8.47
C GLU A 2 -19.15 18.53 -7.26
N ALA A 3 -19.58 19.15 -6.15
CA ALA A 3 -18.75 19.28 -4.95
C ALA A 3 -18.27 17.93 -4.38
N LEU A 4 -19.13 16.89 -4.46
CA LEU A 4 -18.78 15.53 -4.03
C LEU A 4 -17.70 14.94 -4.94
N VAL A 5 -17.88 15.01 -6.26
CA VAL A 5 -16.92 14.48 -7.24
C VAL A 5 -15.57 15.20 -7.11
N THR A 6 -15.57 16.53 -6.98
CA THR A 6 -14.35 17.31 -6.73
C THR A 6 -13.66 16.90 -5.43
N GLY A 7 -14.42 16.71 -4.35
CA GLY A 7 -13.89 16.23 -3.08
C GLY A 7 -13.21 14.85 -3.20
N LEU A 8 -13.84 13.91 -3.93
CA LEU A 8 -13.27 12.58 -4.17
C LEU A 8 -12.00 12.64 -5.02
N ILE A 9 -11.93 13.51 -6.03
CA ILE A 9 -10.73 13.73 -6.84
C ILE A 9 -9.57 14.26 -5.98
N LEU A 10 -9.84 15.26 -5.14
CA LEU A 10 -8.83 15.83 -4.23
C LEU A 10 -8.34 14.80 -3.22
N LEU A 11 -9.25 14.02 -2.63
CA LEU A 11 -8.90 12.96 -1.69
C LEU A 11 -8.06 11.87 -2.35
N ARG A 12 -8.40 11.48 -3.59
CA ARG A 12 -7.61 10.52 -4.38
C ARG A 12 -6.21 11.05 -4.68
N GLY A 13 -6.10 12.34 -5.02
CA GLY A 13 -4.82 13.02 -5.20
C GLY A 13 -3.96 13.01 -3.94
N LEU A 14 -4.54 13.40 -2.80
CA LEU A 14 -3.87 13.41 -1.50
C LEU A 14 -3.42 12.00 -1.08
N ALA A 15 -4.30 11.00 -1.23
CA ALA A 15 -3.96 9.61 -0.93
C ALA A 15 -2.81 9.10 -1.82
N THR A 16 -2.75 9.53 -3.09
CA THR A 16 -1.64 9.21 -4.00
C THR A 16 -0.34 9.80 -3.49
N LEU A 17 -0.35 11.07 -3.10
CA LEU A 17 0.84 11.75 -2.61
C LEU A 17 1.35 11.12 -1.32
N VAL A 18 0.45 10.88 -0.35
CA VAL A 18 0.80 10.25 0.93
C VAL A 18 1.37 8.86 0.71
N LEU A 19 0.73 8.04 -0.14
CA LEU A 19 1.21 6.69 -0.42
C LEU A 19 2.59 6.71 -1.09
N LEU A 20 2.77 7.53 -2.12
CA LEU A 20 4.03 7.58 -2.87
C LEU A 20 5.19 8.06 -2.00
N VAL A 21 5.02 9.19 -1.32
CA VAL A 21 6.04 9.74 -0.41
C VAL A 21 6.32 8.75 0.72
N GLY A 22 5.27 8.17 1.30
CA GLY A 22 5.39 7.18 2.35
C GLY A 22 6.14 5.93 1.92
N LEU A 23 5.86 5.40 0.72
CA LEU A 23 6.55 4.25 0.16
C LEU A 23 8.02 4.56 -0.16
N VAL A 24 8.33 5.74 -0.70
CA VAL A 24 9.73 6.16 -0.93
C VAL A 24 10.49 6.22 0.39
N VAL A 25 9.96 6.92 1.40
CA VAL A 25 10.59 7.06 2.71
C VAL A 25 10.76 5.69 3.37
N PHE A 26 9.70 4.85 3.34
CA PHE A 26 9.75 3.52 3.94
C PHE A 26 10.74 2.62 3.23
N ALA A 27 10.80 2.61 1.90
CA ALA A 27 11.74 1.77 1.14
C ALA A 27 13.20 2.19 1.41
N LEU A 28 13.51 3.48 1.44
CA LEU A 28 14.85 3.99 1.71
C LEU A 28 15.33 3.66 3.13
N LEU A 29 14.50 3.94 4.14
CA LEU A 29 14.83 3.63 5.53
C LEU A 29 14.77 2.12 5.80
N GLY A 30 13.92 1.42 5.06
CA GLY A 30 13.64 0.00 5.15
C GLY A 30 14.74 -0.89 4.61
N ILE A 31 15.76 -0.37 3.92
CA ILE A 31 16.95 -1.16 3.52
C ILE A 31 17.55 -1.90 4.73
N ARG A 32 17.53 -1.27 5.91
CA ARG A 32 18.01 -1.89 7.16
C ARG A 32 17.20 -3.12 7.58
N LEU A 33 15.94 -3.23 7.17
CA LEU A 33 15.09 -4.38 7.47
C LEU A 33 15.52 -5.67 6.75
N LEU A 34 16.42 -5.58 5.77
CA LEU A 34 17.08 -6.75 5.21
C LEU A 34 17.98 -7.46 6.23
N LEU A 35 18.43 -6.75 7.27
CA LEU A 35 19.41 -7.24 8.24
C LEU A 35 18.87 -7.32 9.68
N ARG A 36 17.68 -6.77 9.96
CA ARG A 36 17.09 -6.79 11.31
C ARG A 36 15.57 -6.93 11.28
N GLU A 37 14.99 -7.26 12.42
CA GLU A 37 13.54 -7.23 12.59
C GLU A 37 12.98 -5.80 12.68
N PRO A 38 11.77 -5.58 12.13
CA PRO A 38 11.04 -4.34 12.25
C PRO A 38 10.49 -4.16 13.66
N THR A 39 10.44 -2.92 14.09
CA THR A 39 9.78 -2.49 15.33
C THR A 39 8.27 -2.37 15.13
N SER A 40 7.49 -2.38 16.22
CA SER A 40 6.05 -2.12 16.13
C SER A 40 5.70 -0.75 15.53
N ARG A 41 6.60 0.24 15.64
CA ARG A 41 6.42 1.55 14.97
C ARG A 41 6.47 1.41 13.46
N GLU A 42 7.45 0.67 12.95
CA GLU A 42 7.60 0.42 11.52
C GLU A 42 6.40 -0.37 10.97
N PHE A 43 5.91 -1.35 11.72
CA PHE A 43 4.66 -2.05 11.38
C PHE A 43 3.43 -1.13 11.34
N ARG A 44 3.29 -0.20 12.30
CA ARG A 44 2.20 0.78 12.28
C ARG A 44 2.26 1.68 11.06
N VAL A 45 3.44 2.20 10.71
CA VAL A 45 3.63 3.01 9.50
C VAL A 45 3.31 2.19 8.26
N PHE A 46 3.80 0.94 8.18
CA PHE A 46 3.55 0.05 7.05
C PHE A 46 2.05 -0.25 6.87
N ARG A 47 1.33 -0.53 7.95
CA ARG A 47 -0.13 -0.71 7.91
C ARG A 47 -0.89 0.56 7.53
N PHE A 48 -0.41 1.73 7.95
CA PHE A 48 -0.97 2.99 7.50
C PHE A 48 -0.85 3.13 5.97
N LEU A 49 0.32 2.80 5.39
CA LEU A 49 0.48 2.79 3.93
C LEU A 49 -0.43 1.77 3.25
N ALA A 50 -0.59 0.59 3.84
CA ALA A 50 -1.54 -0.42 3.34
C ALA A 50 -2.98 0.11 3.31
N TRP A 51 -3.44 0.75 4.39
CA TRP A 51 -4.77 1.36 4.44
C TRP A 51 -4.93 2.51 3.44
N THR A 52 -3.91 3.35 3.27
CA THR A 52 -3.93 4.39 2.24
C THR A 52 -4.06 3.78 0.84
N ALA A 53 -3.35 2.69 0.53
CA ALA A 53 -3.49 1.98 -0.73
C ALA A 53 -4.89 1.38 -0.92
N ILE A 54 -5.50 0.80 0.12
CA ILE A 54 -6.89 0.31 0.08
C ILE A 54 -7.86 1.47 -0.21
N VAL A 55 -7.72 2.59 0.50
CA VAL A 55 -8.53 3.79 0.29
C VAL A 55 -8.40 4.29 -1.15
N GLN A 56 -7.19 4.26 -1.73
CA GLN A 56 -7.00 4.63 -3.13
C GLN A 56 -7.80 3.75 -4.09
N VAL A 57 -7.76 2.43 -3.92
CA VAL A 57 -8.53 1.49 -4.75
C VAL A 57 -10.02 1.78 -4.64
N VAL A 58 -10.53 1.98 -3.42
CA VAL A 58 -11.93 2.33 -3.19
C VAL A 58 -12.30 3.64 -3.88
N LEU A 59 -11.46 4.68 -3.78
CA LEU A 59 -11.69 5.95 -4.46
C LEU A 59 -11.69 5.80 -5.98
N GLU A 60 -10.80 4.98 -6.53
CA GLU A 60 -10.78 4.71 -7.97
C GLU A 60 -12.05 4.01 -8.46
N LEU A 61 -12.55 3.04 -7.70
CA LEU A 61 -13.84 2.40 -7.98
C LEU A 61 -14.99 3.40 -7.90
N LEU A 62 -15.06 4.21 -6.83
CA LEU A 62 -16.12 5.20 -6.64
C LEU A 62 -16.12 6.25 -7.75
N LEU A 63 -14.96 6.79 -8.12
CA LEU A 63 -14.84 7.74 -9.25
C LEU A 63 -15.29 7.09 -10.57
N GLY A 64 -14.99 5.80 -10.76
CA GLY A 64 -15.49 5.01 -11.88
C GLY A 64 -17.03 4.97 -11.96
N LEU A 65 -17.71 4.85 -10.81
CA LEU A 65 -19.18 4.90 -10.74
C LEU A 65 -19.76 6.26 -11.14
N PHE A 66 -19.00 7.35 -10.96
CA PHE A 66 -19.38 8.70 -11.39
C PHE A 66 -19.00 9.02 -12.85
N GLY A 67 -18.63 8.02 -13.65
CA GLY A 67 -18.33 8.19 -15.07
C GLY A 67 -16.90 8.67 -15.39
N LEU A 68 -16.03 8.79 -14.39
CA LEU A 68 -14.60 9.03 -14.64
C LEU A 68 -13.97 7.74 -15.15
N ARG A 69 -13.33 7.81 -16.33
CA ARG A 69 -12.75 6.64 -16.99
C ARG A 69 -11.75 5.94 -16.07
N ASN A 70 -12.04 4.69 -15.74
CA ASN A 70 -11.16 3.84 -14.97
C ASN A 70 -10.27 3.02 -15.91
N ASN A 71 -8.96 3.04 -15.72
CA ASN A 71 -8.05 2.17 -16.46
C ASN A 71 -7.93 0.85 -15.69
N TRP A 72 -8.40 -0.25 -16.27
CA TRP A 72 -8.35 -1.58 -15.63
C TRP A 72 -6.95 -1.99 -15.18
N LEU A 73 -5.92 -1.56 -15.92
CA LEU A 73 -4.53 -1.82 -15.57
C LEU A 73 -4.14 -1.08 -14.26
N HIS A 74 -4.62 0.14 -14.11
CA HIS A 74 -4.35 1.00 -12.95
C HIS A 74 -5.03 0.47 -11.69
N LEU A 75 -6.29 0.05 -11.81
CA LEU A 75 -6.99 -0.65 -10.73
C LEU A 75 -6.27 -1.93 -10.32
N THR A 76 -5.75 -2.69 -11.30
CA THR A 76 -4.97 -3.91 -11.03
C THR A 76 -3.71 -3.59 -10.23
N TYR A 77 -2.95 -2.56 -10.60
CA TYR A 77 -1.76 -2.14 -9.84
C TYR A 77 -2.12 -1.67 -8.43
N GLY A 78 -3.21 -0.92 -8.27
CA GLY A 78 -3.71 -0.48 -6.98
C GLY A 78 -4.09 -1.65 -6.07
N VAL A 79 -4.84 -2.62 -6.59
CA VAL A 79 -5.26 -3.83 -5.85
C VAL A 79 -4.06 -4.67 -5.45
N LEU A 80 -3.10 -4.92 -6.36
CA LEU A 80 -1.88 -5.65 -6.05
C LEU A 80 -1.06 -4.95 -4.96
N THR A 81 -0.93 -3.63 -5.05
CA THR A 81 -0.23 -2.81 -4.04
C THR A 81 -0.92 -2.91 -2.68
N ALA A 82 -2.24 -2.71 -2.65
CA ALA A 82 -3.04 -2.78 -1.43
C ALA A 82 -2.96 -4.16 -0.78
N ALA A 83 -3.13 -5.24 -1.56
CA ALA A 83 -3.06 -6.60 -1.07
C ALA A 83 -1.67 -6.91 -0.50
N LEU A 84 -0.61 -6.63 -1.26
CA LEU A 84 0.78 -6.89 -0.85
C LEU A 84 1.11 -6.21 0.48
N LEU A 85 0.81 -4.92 0.61
CA LEU A 85 1.07 -4.17 1.84
C LEU A 85 0.18 -4.65 3.00
N HIS A 86 -1.09 -4.97 2.73
CA HIS A 86 -2.01 -5.41 3.78
C HIS A 86 -1.59 -6.75 4.39
N PHE A 87 -1.31 -7.75 3.53
CA PHE A 87 -0.88 -9.07 3.98
C PHE A 87 0.47 -9.02 4.71
N VAL A 88 1.47 -8.34 4.14
CA VAL A 88 2.79 -8.24 4.78
C VAL A 88 2.74 -7.42 6.08
N GLY A 89 1.90 -6.39 6.15
CA GLY A 89 1.64 -5.64 7.39
C GLY A 89 0.96 -6.45 8.49
N GLY A 90 0.36 -7.60 8.11
CA GLY A 90 -0.21 -8.60 9.00
C GLY A 90 0.77 -9.64 9.54
N LEU A 91 2.07 -9.54 9.21
CA LEU A 91 3.10 -10.47 9.68
C LEU A 91 3.71 -10.12 11.05
N GLU A 92 3.28 -9.02 11.69
CA GLU A 92 3.80 -8.59 13.00
C GLU A 92 3.73 -9.70 14.04
N ALA A 93 4.82 -9.95 14.75
CA ALA A 93 4.86 -10.92 15.84
C ALA A 93 4.34 -10.29 17.15
N PRO A 94 3.74 -11.08 18.06
CA PRO A 94 3.43 -12.51 17.92
C PRO A 94 2.12 -12.80 17.16
N ASP A 95 1.17 -11.87 17.16
CA ASP A 95 -0.25 -12.15 16.85
C ASP A 95 -0.78 -11.48 15.56
N GLY A 96 0.09 -11.13 14.63
CA GLY A 96 -0.30 -10.58 13.34
C GLY A 96 -1.35 -11.44 12.66
N TRP A 97 -2.42 -10.82 12.15
CA TRP A 97 -3.58 -11.54 11.62
C TRP A 97 -3.19 -12.51 10.50
N PHE A 98 -2.28 -12.11 9.61
CA PHE A 98 -1.80 -12.95 8.53
C PHE A 98 -0.76 -13.94 9.04
N ARG A 99 0.09 -13.55 9.99
CA ARG A 99 1.02 -14.48 10.64
C ARG A 99 0.30 -15.69 11.23
N ARG A 100 -0.81 -15.48 11.93
CA ARG A 100 -1.60 -16.52 12.60
C ARG A 100 -2.35 -17.44 11.64
N SER A 101 -2.64 -17.00 10.42
CA SER A 101 -3.29 -17.86 9.42
C SER A 101 -2.30 -18.76 8.67
N LEU A 102 -0.99 -18.57 8.87
CA LEU A 102 0.05 -19.40 8.23
C LEU A 102 0.37 -20.62 9.09
N ASN A 103 0.36 -21.80 8.47
CA ASN A 103 0.83 -23.04 9.10
C ASN A 103 2.30 -22.97 9.53
N ARG A 104 3.11 -22.22 8.78
CA ARG A 104 4.54 -21.98 9.05
C ARG A 104 4.85 -20.50 8.85
N PRO A 105 4.66 -19.66 9.88
CA PRO A 105 4.95 -18.24 9.76
C PRO A 105 6.45 -18.00 9.59
N PRO A 106 6.86 -16.96 8.83
CA PRO A 106 8.26 -16.64 8.67
C PRO A 106 8.91 -16.25 10.00
N GLU A 107 10.10 -16.77 10.26
CA GLU A 107 10.90 -16.42 11.44
C GLU A 107 11.35 -14.96 11.40
N LYS A 108 11.75 -14.49 10.20
CA LYS A 108 12.18 -13.12 9.95
C LYS A 108 11.20 -12.39 9.05
N VAL A 109 10.71 -11.24 9.48
CA VAL A 109 9.70 -10.48 8.73
C VAL A 109 10.25 -9.20 8.09
N GLY A 110 11.40 -8.71 8.54
CA GLY A 110 12.07 -7.53 7.99
C GLY A 110 12.22 -7.54 6.46
N PRO A 111 12.80 -8.60 5.85
CA PRO A 111 12.96 -8.66 4.39
C PRO A 111 11.63 -8.57 3.63
N TYR A 112 10.55 -9.14 4.18
CA TYR A 112 9.22 -9.08 3.56
C TYR A 112 8.67 -7.66 3.54
N LEU A 113 8.82 -6.89 4.64
CA LEU A 113 8.38 -5.49 4.70
C LEU A 113 9.14 -4.63 3.68
N PHE A 114 10.47 -4.81 3.59
CA PHE A 114 11.28 -4.11 2.60
C PHE A 114 10.80 -4.41 1.18
N TRP A 115 10.79 -5.69 0.78
CA TRP A 115 10.42 -6.08 -0.59
C TRP A 115 8.99 -5.69 -0.94
N ALA A 116 8.05 -5.80 -0.01
CA ALA A 116 6.68 -5.37 -0.21
C ALA A 116 6.57 -3.86 -0.45
N SER A 117 7.26 -3.04 0.36
CA SER A 117 7.28 -1.59 0.13
C SER A 117 7.96 -1.22 -1.19
N PHE A 118 9.06 -1.90 -1.55
CA PHE A 118 9.78 -1.63 -2.78
C PHE A 118 8.96 -2.01 -4.02
N ILE A 119 8.34 -3.19 -4.03
CA ILE A 119 7.46 -3.61 -5.13
C ILE A 119 6.24 -2.68 -5.23
N ALA A 120 5.62 -2.33 -4.11
CA ALA A 120 4.52 -1.35 -4.07
C ALA A 120 4.93 0.01 -4.67
N LEU A 121 6.15 0.48 -4.37
CA LEU A 121 6.71 1.69 -4.98
C LEU A 121 6.85 1.54 -6.49
N LEU A 122 7.43 0.44 -6.98
CA LEU A 122 7.61 0.19 -8.41
C LEU A 122 6.26 0.12 -9.16
N LEU A 123 5.25 -0.54 -8.57
CA LEU A 123 3.89 -0.56 -9.12
C LEU A 123 3.28 0.84 -9.18
N SER A 124 3.46 1.64 -8.12
CA SER A 124 2.97 3.03 -8.05
C SER A 124 3.64 3.93 -9.09
N LEU A 125 4.96 3.76 -9.29
CA LEU A 125 5.70 4.48 -10.33
C LEU A 125 5.28 4.06 -11.73
N ARG A 126 5.06 2.76 -11.97
CA ARG A 126 4.57 2.24 -13.25
C ARG A 126 3.20 2.80 -13.59
N PHE A 127 2.32 2.89 -12.60
CA PHE A 127 1.01 3.52 -12.72
C PHE A 127 1.14 5.00 -13.15
N LEU A 128 2.02 5.78 -12.53
CA LEU A 128 2.25 7.19 -12.91
C LEU A 128 2.82 7.33 -14.32
N ALA A 129 3.72 6.43 -14.73
CA ALA A 129 4.33 6.45 -16.06
C ALA A 129 3.38 5.99 -17.19
N THR A 130 2.23 5.41 -16.87
CA THR A 130 1.25 4.87 -17.84
C THR A 130 -0.10 5.60 -17.79
N ARG A 131 -0.14 6.78 -17.16
CA ARG A 131 -1.30 7.69 -17.17
C ARG A 131 -1.37 8.54 -18.42
#